data_AF-A0AAN8SCR2-F1
#
_entry.id   AF-A0AAN8SCR2-F1
#
_cell.length_a   1.000
_cell.length_b   1.000
_cell.length_c   1.000
_cell.angle_alpha   90.00
_cell.angle_beta   90.00
_cell.angle_gamma   90.00
#
_symmetry.space_group_name_H-M   'P 1'
#
loop_
_entity.id
_entity.type
_entity.pdbx_description
1 polymer ?
#
loop_
_entity_poly.entity_id
_entity_poly.type
_entity_poly.pdbx_seq_one_letter_code
_entity_poly.pdbx_strand_id
1 'polypeptide(L)'
;MKTTNSGTFPREQQTLPNHFYFTDFERHNAEIAAFHLDRLLGFRRAMPVTGRNLNITSELYALVEGELLKTFFVSPSNNLCFHGKCSYYCDTAHAICGNPDMLEGSFAAFLPDKEVVPRKVWRHPWRRSYHKRRKAQWELGEFHLRVMTPAHVKEYLSVLPVFQPVSEPDYCMAVREIEPYDRGRRLLDLMDMAILDFLMGNMDRHHYETFKVFGNDTFPIHLDHGRGFGKPFHDEISILAPVLQCCLIRRTTLATLLR
;
A
#
# COMPACT_ATOMS: atom_id res chain seq x y z
N MET A 1 10.01 14.91 -1.71
CA MET A 1 8.78 14.70 -2.49
C MET A 1 8.88 13.32 -3.13
N LYS A 2 8.02 12.37 -2.77
CA LYS A 2 7.84 11.21 -3.66
C LYS A 2 7.14 11.77 -4.88
N THR A 3 7.89 12.04 -5.95
CA THR A 3 7.31 12.27 -7.28
C THR A 3 6.97 10.91 -7.84
N THR A 4 6.01 10.23 -7.24
CA THR A 4 5.31 9.18 -7.95
C THR A 4 4.37 9.88 -8.93
N ASN A 5 3.87 9.21 -9.97
CA ASN A 5 2.97 9.80 -10.98
C ASN A 5 1.59 10.17 -10.43
N SER A 6 1.58 10.71 -9.22
CA SER A 6 0.47 10.93 -8.35
C SER A 6 -0.35 12.16 -8.77
N GLY A 7 0.15 12.98 -9.69
CA GLY A 7 -0.53 14.16 -10.22
C GLY A 7 -1.37 13.92 -11.48
N THR A 8 -1.47 12.69 -12.00
CA THR A 8 -1.99 12.48 -13.37
C THR A 8 -3.49 12.25 -13.47
N PHE A 9 -4.20 11.94 -12.38
CA PHE A 9 -5.57 11.44 -12.49
C PHE A 9 -6.58 12.16 -11.56
N PRO A 10 -7.78 12.51 -12.08
CA PRO A 10 -8.89 13.01 -11.26
C PRO A 10 -9.29 12.06 -10.14
N ARG A 11 -9.96 12.57 -9.11
CA ARG A 11 -10.38 11.78 -7.93
C ARG A 11 -11.38 10.68 -8.31
N GLU A 12 -12.11 10.88 -9.40
CA GLU A 12 -13.14 9.99 -9.94
C GLU A 12 -12.53 8.82 -10.73
N GLN A 13 -11.26 8.93 -11.15
CA GLN A 13 -10.65 7.92 -11.99
C GLN A 13 -10.33 6.66 -11.20
N GLN A 14 -10.85 5.53 -11.69
CA GLN A 14 -10.63 4.22 -11.11
C GLN A 14 -9.49 3.49 -11.80
N THR A 15 -8.93 2.52 -11.10
CA THR A 15 -7.96 1.58 -11.63
C THR A 15 -8.65 0.66 -12.62
N LEU A 16 -8.09 0.55 -13.82
CA LEU A 16 -8.69 -0.29 -14.85
C LEU A 16 -8.77 -1.75 -14.37
N PRO A 17 -9.89 -2.47 -14.63
CA PRO A 17 -10.07 -3.83 -14.14
C PRO A 17 -8.94 -4.80 -14.55
N ASN A 18 -8.37 -4.59 -15.73
CA ASN A 18 -7.30 -5.42 -16.29
C ASN A 18 -5.89 -5.05 -15.83
N HIS A 19 -5.72 -3.98 -15.04
CA HIS A 19 -4.43 -3.63 -14.46
C HIS A 19 -4.11 -4.55 -13.29
N PHE A 20 -2.88 -5.08 -13.32
CA PHE A 20 -2.33 -5.78 -12.16
C PHE A 20 -1.89 -4.76 -11.11
N TYR A 21 -1.88 -5.16 -9.84
CA TYR A 21 -1.43 -4.34 -8.71
C TYR A 21 -0.04 -3.72 -8.95
N PHE A 22 0.89 -4.48 -9.54
CA PHE A 22 2.25 -4.00 -9.80
C PHE A 22 2.37 -3.00 -10.97
N THR A 23 1.31 -2.84 -11.77
CA THR A 23 1.22 -1.85 -12.86
C THR A 23 0.32 -0.66 -12.49
N ASP A 24 -0.30 -0.68 -11.31
CA ASP A 24 -1.18 0.41 -10.92
C ASP A 24 -0.39 1.70 -10.67
N PHE A 25 -1.02 2.82 -11.01
CA PHE A 25 -0.44 4.13 -10.78
C PHE A 25 -0.60 4.51 -9.31
N GLU A 26 0.43 5.16 -8.77
CA GLU A 26 0.30 5.75 -7.44
C GLU A 26 -0.56 7.02 -7.47
N ARG A 27 -1.20 7.30 -6.34
CA ARG A 27 -2.16 8.38 -6.13
C ARG A 27 -1.78 9.18 -4.88
N HIS A 28 -1.63 10.50 -5.02
CA HIS A 28 -1.14 11.32 -3.91
C HIS A 28 -2.17 11.37 -2.78
N ASN A 29 -3.45 11.40 -3.15
CA ASN A 29 -4.58 11.39 -2.23
C ASN A 29 -4.68 10.08 -1.45
N ALA A 30 -4.17 8.95 -1.98
CA ALA A 30 -4.14 7.70 -1.24
C ALA A 30 -3.17 7.75 -0.05
N GLU A 31 -1.99 8.38 -0.22
CA GLU A 31 -1.05 8.58 0.89
C GLU A 31 -1.64 9.46 2.00
N ILE A 32 -2.35 10.52 1.61
CA ILE A 32 -3.04 11.42 2.56
C ILE A 32 -4.15 10.64 3.29
N ALA A 33 -5.04 9.99 2.55
CA ALA A 33 -6.17 9.26 3.12
C ALA A 33 -5.72 8.12 4.03
N ALA A 34 -4.67 7.38 3.66
CA ALA A 34 -4.12 6.30 4.46
C ALA A 34 -3.57 6.80 5.82
N PHE A 35 -2.90 7.95 5.86
CA PHE A 35 -2.48 8.57 7.12
C PHE A 35 -3.67 8.88 8.04
N HIS A 36 -4.74 9.44 7.49
CA HIS A 36 -5.95 9.74 8.26
C HIS A 36 -6.67 8.47 8.73
N LEU A 37 -6.77 7.46 7.85
CA LEU A 37 -7.38 6.16 8.19
C LEU A 37 -6.59 5.44 9.29
N ASP A 38 -5.27 5.41 9.19
CA ASP A 38 -4.37 4.86 10.22
C ASP A 38 -4.59 5.53 11.59
N ARG A 39 -4.80 6.85 11.60
CA ARG A 39 -5.14 7.60 12.81
C ARG A 39 -6.53 7.23 13.34
N LEU A 40 -7.55 7.14 12.48
CA LEU A 40 -8.93 6.81 12.86
C LEU A 40 -9.05 5.40 13.43
N LEU A 41 -8.30 4.44 12.88
CA LEU A 41 -8.21 3.07 13.40
C LEU A 41 -7.37 2.96 14.70
N GLY A 42 -6.75 4.07 15.12
CA GLY A 42 -5.94 4.13 16.34
C GLY A 42 -4.57 3.47 16.22
N PHE A 43 -4.12 3.15 15.01
CA PHE A 43 -2.81 2.52 14.78
C PHE A 43 -1.66 3.48 15.04
N ARG A 44 -1.71 4.69 14.45
CA ARG A 44 -0.71 5.77 14.62
C ARG A 44 0.71 5.32 14.22
N ARG A 45 0.82 4.60 13.10
CA ARG A 45 2.08 4.06 12.55
C ARG A 45 2.38 4.59 11.16
N ALA A 46 1.43 5.29 10.54
CA ALA A 46 1.65 5.98 9.28
C ALA A 46 2.39 7.31 9.49
N MET A 47 3.19 7.68 8.50
CA MET A 47 3.85 8.99 8.50
C MET A 47 2.83 10.13 8.32
N PRO A 48 3.06 11.30 8.93
CA PRO A 48 2.27 12.49 8.61
C PRO A 48 2.37 12.84 7.14
N VAL A 49 1.21 12.92 6.47
CA VAL A 49 1.09 13.32 5.06
C VAL A 49 0.02 14.41 4.94
N THR A 50 0.33 15.47 4.22
CA THR A 50 -0.63 16.54 3.88
C THR A 50 -0.72 16.74 2.37
N GLY A 51 -1.88 17.20 1.89
CA GLY A 51 -2.00 17.74 0.54
C GLY A 51 -1.47 19.17 0.49
N ARG A 52 -0.91 19.57 -0.65
CA ARG A 52 -0.50 20.95 -0.94
C ARG A 52 -0.53 21.21 -2.44
N ASN A 53 -1.00 22.39 -2.81
CA ASN A 53 -0.82 22.93 -4.15
C ASN A 53 0.53 23.63 -4.24
N LEU A 54 1.29 23.30 -5.28
CA LEU A 54 2.59 23.88 -5.59
C LEU A 54 2.54 24.58 -6.94
N ASN A 55 3.23 25.72 -7.03
CA ASN A 55 3.51 26.37 -8.29
C ASN A 55 4.77 25.74 -8.90
N ILE A 56 4.60 24.96 -9.96
CA ILE A 56 5.68 24.21 -10.62
C ILE A 56 6.79 25.17 -11.08
N THR A 57 6.44 26.34 -11.60
CA THR A 57 7.40 27.32 -12.13
C THR A 57 8.37 27.80 -11.06
N SER A 58 7.85 28.28 -9.93
CA SER A 58 8.64 28.94 -8.88
C SER A 58 9.19 27.97 -7.83
N GLU A 59 8.46 26.90 -7.51
CA GLU A 59 8.81 25.99 -6.41
C GLU A 59 9.50 24.71 -6.87
N LEU A 60 9.50 24.42 -8.19
CA LEU A 60 10.22 23.28 -8.76
C LEU A 60 11.18 23.72 -9.86
N TYR A 61 10.67 24.19 -10.99
CA TYR A 61 11.48 24.46 -12.19
C TYR A 61 12.62 25.44 -11.92
N ALA A 62 12.37 26.52 -11.17
CA ALA A 62 13.38 27.51 -10.80
C ALA A 62 14.44 27.02 -9.79
N LEU A 63 14.17 25.91 -9.07
CA LEU A 63 15.03 25.40 -7.98
C LEU A 63 15.74 24.10 -8.32
N VAL A 64 15.28 23.38 -9.35
CA VAL A 64 15.79 22.07 -9.72
C VAL A 64 17.01 22.19 -10.62
N GLU A 65 18.00 21.33 -10.37
CA GLU A 65 19.22 21.23 -11.16
C GLU A 65 19.40 19.83 -11.80
N GLY A 66 20.39 19.73 -12.69
CA GLY A 66 20.86 18.45 -13.22
C GLY A 66 19.84 17.70 -14.10
N GLU A 67 19.75 16.39 -13.90
CA GLU A 67 18.98 15.50 -14.77
C GLU A 67 17.47 15.68 -14.66
N LEU A 68 16.96 16.19 -13.53
CA LEU A 68 15.52 16.44 -13.37
C LEU A 68 15.09 17.68 -14.16
N LEU A 69 15.91 18.74 -14.20
CA LEU A 69 15.63 19.96 -14.96
C LEU A 69 15.45 19.66 -16.45
N LYS A 70 16.22 18.72 -16.99
CA LYS A 70 16.14 18.28 -18.40
C LYS A 70 14.83 17.58 -18.77
N THR A 71 14.01 17.21 -17.79
CA THR A 71 12.73 16.52 -18.02
C THR A 71 11.54 17.46 -18.11
N PHE A 72 11.74 18.76 -17.89
CA PHE A 72 10.70 19.78 -18.01
C PHE A 72 10.46 20.16 -19.46
N PHE A 73 9.20 20.38 -19.82
CA PHE A 73 8.78 20.85 -21.15
C PHE A 73 7.41 21.51 -21.08
N VAL A 74 7.05 22.22 -22.15
CA VAL A 74 5.72 22.82 -22.32
C VAL A 74 4.89 21.91 -23.23
N SER A 75 3.68 21.53 -22.78
CA SER A 75 2.78 20.71 -23.59
C SER A 75 2.15 21.49 -24.74
N PRO A 76 1.56 20.82 -25.76
CA PRO A 76 0.81 21.50 -26.82
C PRO A 76 -0.36 22.37 -26.31
N SER A 77 -0.84 22.12 -25.09
CA SER A 77 -1.87 22.93 -24.42
C SER A 77 -1.30 24.08 -23.59
N ASN A 78 -0.01 24.37 -23.74
CA ASN A 78 0.71 25.44 -23.03
C ASN A 78 0.78 25.27 -21.50
N ASN A 79 0.78 24.03 -21.01
CA ASN A 79 0.98 23.72 -19.61
C ASN A 79 2.44 23.35 -19.34
N LEU A 80 2.97 23.73 -18.17
CA LEU A 80 4.29 23.31 -17.73
C LEU A 80 4.22 21.87 -17.21
N CYS A 81 5.05 21.00 -17.77
CA CYS A 81 5.08 19.58 -17.47
C CYS A 81 6.50 19.10 -17.13
N PHE A 82 6.58 17.98 -16.42
CA PHE A 82 7.82 17.24 -16.20
C PHE A 82 7.53 15.76 -15.98
N HIS A 83 8.45 14.87 -16.36
CA HIS A 83 8.28 13.42 -16.17
C HIS A 83 9.32 12.81 -15.20
N GLY A 84 10.38 13.53 -14.84
CA GLY A 84 11.41 13.02 -13.94
C GLY A 84 12.14 11.78 -14.48
N LYS A 85 12.83 11.06 -13.57
CA LYS A 85 13.57 9.84 -13.90
C LYS A 85 13.26 8.73 -12.92
N CYS A 86 12.55 7.71 -13.40
CA CYS A 86 12.20 6.52 -12.63
C CYS A 86 11.96 5.33 -13.57
N SER A 87 11.79 4.14 -12.99
CA SER A 87 11.64 2.90 -13.76
C SER A 87 10.24 2.67 -14.36
N TYR A 88 9.22 3.35 -13.84
CA TYR A 88 7.82 3.16 -14.24
C TYR A 88 7.19 4.50 -14.59
N TYR A 89 6.73 4.63 -15.83
CA TYR A 89 5.91 5.76 -16.27
C TYR A 89 6.59 7.15 -16.16
N CYS A 90 7.93 7.23 -16.06
CA CYS A 90 8.67 8.50 -16.15
C CYS A 90 9.08 8.79 -17.60
N ASP A 91 8.10 8.94 -18.48
CA ASP A 91 8.27 9.27 -19.90
C ASP A 91 7.32 10.40 -20.33
N THR A 92 7.51 10.94 -21.53
CA THR A 92 6.70 12.06 -22.06
C THR A 92 5.21 11.74 -22.13
N ALA A 93 4.82 10.47 -22.36
CA ALA A 93 3.41 10.08 -22.48
C ALA A 93 2.69 10.05 -21.12
N HIS A 94 3.45 9.97 -20.02
CA HIS A 94 2.94 9.92 -18.65
C HIS A 94 3.44 11.09 -17.80
N ALA A 95 3.85 12.19 -18.44
CA ALA A 95 4.34 13.37 -17.75
C ALA A 95 3.27 13.98 -16.82
N ILE A 96 3.74 14.57 -15.73
CA ILE A 96 2.91 15.33 -14.79
C ILE A 96 2.87 16.77 -15.28
N CYS A 97 1.66 17.31 -15.47
CA CYS A 97 1.44 18.66 -15.98
C CYS A 97 0.62 19.49 -14.99
N GLY A 98 0.93 20.79 -14.91
CA GLY A 98 0.07 21.74 -14.22
C GLY A 98 -1.12 22.19 -15.07
N ASN A 99 -1.88 23.15 -14.54
CA ASN A 99 -2.92 23.86 -15.28
C ASN A 99 -2.93 25.38 -14.93
N PRO A 100 -2.15 26.21 -15.64
CA PRO A 100 -1.06 25.83 -16.54
C PRO A 100 0.19 25.34 -15.78
N ASP A 101 0.42 25.83 -14.55
CA ASP A 101 1.63 25.55 -13.77
C ASP A 101 1.36 25.25 -12.28
N MET A 102 0.10 25.10 -11.88
CA MET A 102 -0.28 24.64 -10.53
C MET A 102 -0.48 23.13 -10.49
N LEU A 103 0.03 22.49 -9.44
CA LEU A 103 -0.07 21.04 -9.23
C LEU A 103 -0.41 20.70 -7.77
N GLU A 104 -1.40 19.84 -7.57
CA GLU A 104 -1.66 19.24 -6.25
C GLU A 104 -0.75 18.02 -6.05
N GLY A 105 -0.18 17.89 -4.84
CA GLY A 105 0.62 16.73 -4.47
C GLY A 105 0.56 16.40 -2.99
N SER A 106 1.05 15.21 -2.62
CA SER A 106 1.19 14.78 -1.24
C SER A 106 2.59 15.07 -0.71
N PHE A 107 2.63 15.64 0.49
CA PHE A 107 3.84 16.01 1.20
C PHE A 107 3.92 15.19 2.47
N ALA A 108 4.71 14.11 2.40
CA ALA A 108 5.00 13.26 3.54
C ALA A 108 6.18 13.82 4.34
N ALA A 109 6.06 13.84 5.66
CA ALA A 109 7.16 14.14 6.55
C ALA A 109 8.29 13.12 6.35
N PHE A 110 9.53 13.59 6.27
CA PHE A 110 10.67 12.71 6.19
C PHE A 110 10.80 11.90 7.49
N LEU A 111 11.07 10.61 7.34
CA LEU A 111 11.63 9.82 8.44
C LEU A 111 13.02 10.37 8.80
N PRO A 112 13.46 10.22 10.06
CA PRO A 112 14.82 10.55 10.44
C PRO A 112 15.84 9.87 9.52
N ASP A 113 17.00 10.52 9.37
CA ASP A 113 18.07 10.00 8.55
C ASP A 113 18.42 8.56 8.95
N LYS A 114 18.71 7.71 7.96
CA LYS A 114 19.08 6.30 8.20
C LYS A 114 20.38 6.17 8.97
N GLU A 115 21.26 7.17 8.94
CA GLU A 115 22.48 7.22 9.74
C GLU A 115 22.18 7.42 11.23
N VAL A 116 21.14 8.19 11.56
CA VAL A 116 20.74 8.49 12.95
C VAL A 116 19.78 7.43 13.49
N VAL A 117 18.79 7.03 12.69
CA VAL A 117 17.80 6.01 13.06
C VAL A 117 17.76 4.94 11.96
N PRO A 118 18.62 3.91 12.06
CA PRO A 118 18.66 2.84 11.07
C PRO A 118 17.33 2.10 10.97
N ARG A 119 16.91 1.81 9.74
CA ARG A 119 15.70 1.04 9.44
C ARG A 119 16.05 -0.33 8.88
N LYS A 120 15.17 -1.32 9.12
CA LYS A 120 15.27 -2.67 8.55
C LYS A 120 14.08 -2.89 7.63
N VAL A 121 14.36 -3.24 6.38
CA VAL A 121 13.37 -3.67 5.41
C VAL A 121 13.16 -5.17 5.59
N TRP A 122 11.91 -5.58 5.67
CA TRP A 122 11.51 -6.98 5.81
C TRP A 122 10.66 -7.39 4.61
N ARG A 123 10.92 -8.59 4.09
CA ARG A 123 10.06 -9.19 3.08
C ARG A 123 8.76 -9.64 3.77
N HIS A 124 7.62 -9.21 3.22
CA HIS A 124 6.33 -9.59 3.78
C HIS A 124 6.04 -11.08 3.51
N PRO A 125 5.57 -11.89 4.48
CA PRO A 125 5.29 -13.31 4.25
C PRO A 125 4.22 -13.51 3.18
N TRP A 126 3.13 -12.74 3.25
CA TRP A 126 2.07 -12.71 2.23
C TRP A 126 2.40 -11.84 1.01
N ARG A 127 3.69 -11.66 0.68
CA ARG A 127 4.08 -10.96 -0.54
C ARG A 127 3.53 -11.70 -1.77
N ARG A 128 2.88 -10.97 -2.68
CA ARG A 128 2.40 -11.50 -3.96
C ARG A 128 3.55 -11.92 -4.89
N SER A 129 3.22 -12.61 -5.98
CA SER A 129 4.22 -13.13 -6.93
C SER A 129 4.90 -12.06 -7.79
N TYR A 130 4.23 -10.92 -8.02
CA TYR A 130 4.63 -9.91 -9.01
C TYR A 130 4.79 -10.50 -10.42
N HIS A 131 3.94 -11.48 -10.74
CA HIS A 131 4.02 -12.22 -11.98
C HIS A 131 2.62 -12.56 -12.51
N LYS A 132 2.40 -12.36 -13.81
CA LYS A 132 1.06 -12.50 -14.44
C LYS A 132 0.46 -13.91 -14.39
N ARG A 133 1.32 -14.94 -14.27
CA ARG A 133 0.93 -16.35 -14.35
C ARG A 133 1.23 -17.18 -13.10
N ARG A 134 2.08 -16.66 -12.20
CA ARG A 134 2.53 -17.43 -11.03
C ARG A 134 1.75 -16.96 -9.83
N LYS A 135 1.26 -17.89 -9.02
CA LYS A 135 0.68 -17.62 -7.71
C LYS A 135 1.77 -17.67 -6.63
N ALA A 136 1.58 -16.92 -5.56
CA ALA A 136 2.39 -17.02 -4.35
C ALA A 136 1.98 -18.25 -3.54
N GLN A 137 2.88 -18.74 -2.67
CA GLN A 137 2.62 -19.96 -1.88
C GLN A 137 1.35 -19.85 -1.02
N TRP A 138 1.09 -18.69 -0.44
CA TRP A 138 -0.12 -18.43 0.37
C TRP A 138 -1.42 -18.42 -0.45
N GLU A 139 -1.35 -18.31 -1.78
CA GLU A 139 -2.48 -18.35 -2.71
C GLU A 139 -2.79 -19.79 -3.21
N LEU A 140 -1.98 -20.79 -2.84
CA LEU A 140 -2.11 -22.17 -3.34
C LEU A 140 -2.93 -23.09 -2.43
N GLY A 141 -3.09 -22.75 -1.14
CA GLY A 141 -3.80 -23.60 -0.17
C GLY A 141 -5.31 -23.65 -0.41
N GLU A 142 -5.96 -24.76 -0.02
CA GLU A 142 -7.40 -24.96 -0.19
C GLU A 142 -8.24 -23.82 0.43
N PHE A 143 -7.81 -23.30 1.57
CA PHE A 143 -8.49 -22.18 2.25
C PHE A 143 -8.57 -20.93 1.37
N HIS A 144 -7.49 -20.59 0.66
CA HIS A 144 -7.51 -19.46 -0.28
C HIS A 144 -8.46 -19.73 -1.45
N LEU A 145 -8.43 -20.95 -2.00
CA LEU A 145 -9.28 -21.35 -3.12
C LEU A 145 -10.77 -21.34 -2.78
N ARG A 146 -11.13 -21.72 -1.54
CA ARG A 146 -12.53 -21.82 -1.08
C ARG A 146 -13.10 -20.50 -0.55
N VAL A 147 -12.30 -19.68 0.15
CA VAL A 147 -12.81 -18.49 0.87
C VAL A 147 -12.50 -17.17 0.17
N MET A 148 -11.38 -17.09 -0.58
CA MET A 148 -10.87 -15.82 -1.12
C MET A 148 -11.09 -15.66 -2.63
N THR A 149 -11.78 -16.59 -3.28
CA THR A 149 -12.12 -16.49 -4.71
C THR A 149 -13.51 -15.88 -4.90
N PRO A 150 -13.72 -15.02 -5.93
CA PRO A 150 -15.00 -14.34 -6.16
C PRO A 150 -16.20 -15.28 -6.33
N ALA A 151 -15.98 -16.55 -6.68
CA ALA A 151 -17.03 -17.55 -6.89
C ALA A 151 -17.78 -17.95 -5.61
N HIS A 152 -17.17 -17.81 -4.41
CA HIS A 152 -17.70 -18.42 -3.18
C HIS A 152 -18.00 -17.46 -2.03
N VAL A 153 -17.66 -16.16 -2.15
CA VAL A 153 -17.93 -15.17 -1.08
C VAL A 153 -19.43 -15.03 -0.79
N LYS A 154 -20.29 -15.23 -1.80
CA LYS A 154 -21.76 -15.12 -1.66
C LYS A 154 -22.41 -16.32 -0.94
N GLU A 155 -21.75 -17.47 -0.90
CA GLU A 155 -22.26 -18.70 -0.29
C GLU A 155 -21.78 -18.84 1.17
N TYR A 156 -20.63 -18.25 1.52
CA TYR A 156 -20.07 -18.30 2.87
C TYR A 156 -20.72 -17.35 3.89
N LEU A 157 -21.38 -16.26 3.44
CA LEU A 157 -22.08 -15.33 4.34
C LEU A 157 -23.53 -15.74 4.65
N SER A 158 -24.11 -16.65 3.87
CA SER A 158 -25.50 -17.12 4.02
C SER A 158 -25.63 -18.45 4.77
N VAL A 159 -24.52 -19.15 4.99
CA VAL A 159 -24.47 -20.39 5.74
C VAL A 159 -23.34 -20.25 6.76
N LEU A 160 -23.69 -20.21 8.04
CA LEU A 160 -22.74 -20.52 9.12
C LEU A 160 -22.81 -22.03 9.39
N PRO A 161 -22.20 -22.94 8.61
CA PRO A 161 -21.95 -24.26 9.12
C PRO A 161 -20.62 -24.20 9.88
N VAL A 162 -20.67 -24.64 11.13
CA VAL A 162 -19.60 -25.31 11.86
C VAL A 162 -18.24 -25.29 11.13
N PHE A 163 -17.33 -24.45 11.62
CA PHE A 163 -15.93 -24.38 11.22
C PHE A 163 -15.29 -25.77 11.35
N GLN A 164 -15.37 -26.60 10.32
CA GLN A 164 -14.60 -27.83 10.25
C GLN A 164 -13.14 -27.42 9.98
N PRO A 165 -12.19 -27.78 10.85
CA PRO A 165 -10.80 -27.43 10.62
C PRO A 165 -10.32 -28.18 9.37
N VAL A 166 -10.05 -27.44 8.30
CA VAL A 166 -9.43 -27.99 7.09
C VAL A 166 -8.04 -28.49 7.50
N SER A 167 -7.80 -29.79 7.36
CA SER A 167 -6.56 -30.48 7.74
C SER A 167 -5.45 -30.30 6.70
N GLU A 168 -5.15 -29.06 6.33
CA GLU A 168 -3.87 -28.73 5.68
C GLU A 168 -3.03 -27.91 6.66
N PRO A 169 -1.68 -28.02 6.64
CA PRO A 169 -0.85 -27.08 7.38
C PRO A 169 -1.14 -25.68 6.84
N ASP A 170 -1.94 -24.94 7.61
CA ASP A 170 -2.26 -23.54 7.34
C ASP A 170 -0.96 -22.79 7.08
N TYR A 171 -0.88 -22.09 5.95
CA TYR A 171 0.29 -21.30 5.57
C TYR A 171 0.76 -20.41 6.74
N CYS A 172 -0.17 -19.90 7.56
CA CYS A 172 0.19 -19.15 8.75
C CYS A 172 0.95 -19.97 9.82
N MET A 173 0.69 -21.27 9.98
CA MET A 173 1.46 -22.13 10.90
C MET A 173 2.94 -22.15 10.51
N ALA A 174 3.25 -22.28 9.21
CA ALA A 174 4.64 -22.17 8.76
C ALA A 174 5.23 -20.77 9.01
N VAL A 175 4.44 -19.70 8.86
CA VAL A 175 4.88 -18.33 9.20
C VAL A 175 5.16 -18.20 10.69
N ARG A 176 4.35 -18.81 11.56
CA ARG A 176 4.50 -18.81 13.02
C ARG A 176 5.73 -19.56 13.52
N GLU A 177 6.42 -20.32 12.68
CA GLU A 177 7.69 -20.97 13.04
C GLU A 177 8.91 -20.10 12.69
N ILE A 178 8.71 -18.99 11.99
CA ILE A 178 9.79 -18.16 11.44
C ILE A 178 9.99 -16.90 12.29
N GLU A 179 11.21 -16.64 12.73
CA GLU A 179 11.60 -15.37 13.36
C GLU A 179 11.40 -14.21 12.36
N PRO A 180 10.76 -13.08 12.74
CA PRO A 180 10.31 -12.68 14.08
C PRO A 180 8.80 -12.88 14.34
N TYR A 181 8.12 -13.74 13.58
CA TYR A 181 6.68 -13.98 13.68
C TYR A 181 6.30 -15.05 14.71
N ASP A 182 7.28 -15.84 15.15
CA ASP A 182 7.17 -16.90 16.13
C ASP A 182 6.84 -16.41 17.54
N ARG A 183 7.12 -15.14 17.83
CA ARG A 183 6.87 -14.54 19.15
C ARG A 183 6.62 -13.04 19.09
N GLY A 184 6.12 -12.52 20.20
CA GLY A 184 5.91 -11.08 20.40
C GLY A 184 4.79 -10.52 19.53
N ARG A 185 4.93 -9.26 19.11
CA ARG A 185 3.85 -8.48 18.47
C ARG A 185 3.82 -8.55 16.95
N ARG A 186 4.90 -9.03 16.29
CA ARG A 186 5.08 -8.80 14.85
C ARG A 186 3.96 -9.42 14.02
N LEU A 187 3.54 -10.64 14.32
CA LEU A 187 2.47 -11.29 13.58
C LEU A 187 1.15 -10.51 13.70
N LEU A 188 0.80 -10.07 14.91
CA LEU A 188 -0.39 -9.21 15.13
C LEU A 188 -0.26 -7.84 14.46
N ASP A 189 0.96 -7.28 14.38
CA ASP A 189 1.17 -6.04 13.63
C ASP A 189 0.93 -6.22 12.13
N LEU A 190 1.26 -7.40 11.55
CA LEU A 190 0.92 -7.72 10.17
C LEU A 190 -0.60 -7.90 9.96
N MET A 191 -1.33 -8.38 10.97
CA MET A 191 -2.80 -8.43 10.92
C MET A 191 -3.41 -7.02 10.89
N ASP A 192 -2.92 -6.11 11.74
CA ASP A 192 -3.36 -4.71 11.74
C ASP A 192 -3.07 -4.04 10.39
N MET A 193 -1.88 -4.29 9.82
CA MET A 193 -1.49 -3.78 8.49
C MET A 193 -2.37 -4.35 7.38
N ALA A 194 -2.70 -5.64 7.41
CA ALA A 194 -3.58 -6.26 6.43
C ALA A 194 -5.01 -5.68 6.48
N ILE A 195 -5.51 -5.36 7.68
CA ILE A 195 -6.80 -4.67 7.86
C ILE A 195 -6.75 -3.27 7.25
N LEU A 196 -5.68 -2.50 7.53
CA LEU A 196 -5.49 -1.18 6.93
C LEU A 196 -5.45 -1.27 5.39
N ASP A 197 -4.62 -2.17 4.86
CA ASP A 197 -4.45 -2.38 3.43
C ASP A 197 -5.75 -2.84 2.77
N PHE A 198 -6.55 -3.68 3.43
CA PHE A 198 -7.86 -4.12 2.93
C PHE A 198 -8.86 -2.97 2.82
N LEU A 199 -8.99 -2.15 3.88
CA LEU A 199 -9.94 -1.04 3.92
C LEU A 199 -9.67 0.01 2.83
N MET A 200 -8.42 0.12 2.37
CA MET A 200 -8.06 0.98 1.24
C MET A 200 -7.84 0.22 -0.07
N GLY A 201 -7.98 -1.10 -0.12
CA GLY A 201 -7.73 -1.90 -1.32
C GLY A 201 -6.28 -1.90 -1.81
N ASN A 202 -5.30 -1.66 -0.93
CA ASN A 202 -3.87 -1.67 -1.29
C ASN A 202 -3.34 -3.10 -1.40
N MET A 203 -3.09 -3.55 -2.63
CA MET A 203 -2.57 -4.89 -2.91
C MET A 203 -1.03 -4.97 -2.91
N ASP A 204 -0.34 -3.84 -2.83
CA ASP A 204 1.10 -3.74 -3.14
C ASP A 204 2.01 -3.87 -1.92
N ARG A 205 1.50 -4.41 -0.81
CA ARG A 205 2.28 -4.67 0.41
C ARG A 205 3.25 -5.84 0.24
N HIS A 206 4.45 -5.58 -0.29
CA HIS A 206 5.48 -6.59 -0.51
C HIS A 206 6.65 -6.55 0.47
N HIS A 207 6.86 -5.38 1.08
CA HIS A 207 7.80 -5.18 2.17
C HIS A 207 7.13 -4.36 3.28
N TYR A 208 7.75 -4.39 4.45
CA TYR A 208 7.49 -3.43 5.51
C TYR A 208 8.82 -3.00 6.14
N GLU A 209 8.82 -1.82 6.74
CA GLU A 209 10.00 -1.29 7.43
C GLU A 209 9.79 -1.26 8.94
N THR A 210 10.88 -1.43 9.69
CA THR A 210 10.90 -1.23 11.15
C THR A 210 12.11 -0.43 11.57
N PHE A 211 12.06 0.20 12.75
CA PHE A 211 13.22 0.84 13.34
C PHE A 211 14.15 -0.20 13.98
N LYS A 212 15.42 -0.24 13.57
CA LYS A 212 16.41 -1.22 14.08
C LYS A 212 16.75 -1.00 15.54
N VAL A 213 16.68 0.25 16.00
CA VAL A 213 17.07 0.65 17.37
C VAL A 213 16.26 -0.06 18.46
N PHE A 214 15.08 -0.60 18.14
CA PHE A 214 14.22 -1.34 19.07
C PHE A 214 14.24 -2.86 18.83
N GLY A 215 15.12 -3.38 17.97
CA GLY A 215 15.20 -4.81 17.66
C GLY A 215 13.89 -5.38 17.09
N ASN A 216 13.40 -6.48 17.67
CA ASN A 216 12.14 -7.10 17.25
C ASN A 216 10.91 -6.52 17.95
N ASP A 217 11.08 -5.89 19.12
CA ASP A 217 10.04 -5.20 19.88
C ASP A 217 9.79 -3.78 19.32
N THR A 218 9.57 -3.75 18.01
CA THR A 218 9.25 -2.58 17.19
C THR A 218 7.92 -2.82 16.48
N PHE A 219 7.37 -1.78 15.86
CA PHE A 219 6.22 -1.89 14.98
C PHE A 219 6.64 -1.71 13.50
N PRO A 220 5.92 -2.33 12.56
CA PRO A 220 5.96 -1.99 11.13
C PRO A 220 5.48 -0.56 10.90
N ILE A 221 6.30 0.23 10.21
CA ILE A 221 5.93 1.58 9.76
C ILE A 221 4.98 1.42 8.57
N HIS A 222 3.83 2.08 8.62
CA HIS A 222 2.86 2.04 7.53
C HIS A 222 3.29 3.07 6.48
N LEU A 223 3.89 2.59 5.39
CA LEU A 223 4.41 3.39 4.28
C LEU A 223 3.81 2.90 2.95
N ASP A 224 4.12 3.57 1.85
CA ASP A 224 3.82 3.12 0.47
C ASP A 224 2.33 2.80 0.25
N HIS A 225 1.48 3.81 0.48
CA HIS A 225 0.02 3.69 0.31
C HIS A 225 -0.48 4.24 -1.03
N GLY A 226 0.43 4.69 -1.91
CA GLY A 226 0.07 5.28 -3.20
C GLY A 226 -0.85 4.43 -4.08
N ARG A 227 -0.85 3.10 -3.91
CA ARG A 227 -1.73 2.16 -4.65
C ARG A 227 -3.03 1.79 -3.93
N GLY A 228 -3.39 2.54 -2.89
CA GLY A 228 -4.70 2.47 -2.24
C GLY A 228 -5.78 3.26 -2.99
N PHE A 229 -7.03 3.04 -2.60
CA PHE A 229 -8.24 3.71 -3.08
C PHE A 229 -8.42 3.67 -4.60
N GLY A 230 -7.92 2.60 -5.24
CA GLY A 230 -7.95 2.44 -6.68
C GLY A 230 -9.29 1.96 -7.24
N LYS A 231 -10.09 1.21 -6.48
CA LYS A 231 -11.33 0.57 -6.95
C LYS A 231 -12.45 0.71 -5.90
N PRO A 232 -13.32 1.72 -6.00
CA PRO A 232 -14.35 1.99 -4.98
C PRO A 232 -15.52 1.00 -4.96
N PHE A 233 -15.69 0.19 -6.02
CA PHE A 233 -16.79 -0.76 -6.18
C PHE A 233 -16.33 -2.23 -6.16
N HIS A 234 -15.13 -2.48 -5.63
CA HIS A 234 -14.54 -3.81 -5.61
C HIS A 234 -13.69 -4.02 -4.36
N ASP A 235 -14.11 -4.95 -3.51
CA ASP A 235 -13.34 -5.37 -2.34
C ASP A 235 -12.39 -6.50 -2.70
N GLU A 236 -11.08 -6.28 -2.52
CA GLU A 236 -10.10 -7.34 -2.71
C GLU A 236 -9.93 -8.17 -1.43
N ILE A 237 -10.72 -9.23 -1.31
CA ILE A 237 -10.71 -10.12 -0.15
C ILE A 237 -9.34 -10.78 0.07
N SER A 238 -8.54 -11.02 -0.98
CA SER A 238 -7.23 -11.64 -0.83
C SER A 238 -6.23 -10.80 -0.01
N ILE A 239 -6.48 -9.51 0.21
CA ILE A 239 -5.66 -8.68 1.10
C ILE A 239 -5.80 -9.14 2.57
N LEU A 240 -6.97 -9.65 2.97
CA LEU A 240 -7.22 -10.19 4.31
C LEU A 240 -6.63 -11.59 4.54
N ALA A 241 -5.87 -12.14 3.58
CA ALA A 241 -5.27 -13.46 3.71
C ALA A 241 -4.51 -13.68 5.04
N PRO A 242 -3.70 -12.74 5.56
CA PRO A 242 -3.05 -12.91 6.85
C PRO A 242 -4.05 -13.15 8.00
N VAL A 243 -5.10 -12.34 8.08
CA VAL A 243 -6.10 -12.40 9.17
C VAL A 243 -6.92 -13.67 9.08
N LEU A 244 -7.34 -14.01 7.86
CA LEU A 244 -8.19 -15.17 7.59
C LEU A 244 -7.45 -16.49 7.77
N GLN A 245 -6.19 -16.58 7.32
CA GLN A 245 -5.36 -17.78 7.50
C GLN A 245 -4.97 -17.95 8.97
N CYS A 246 -4.42 -16.89 9.59
CA CYS A 246 -3.97 -16.99 10.97
C CYS A 246 -5.09 -17.05 12.01
N CYS A 247 -6.32 -16.63 11.66
CA CYS A 247 -7.43 -16.40 12.59
C CYS A 247 -7.01 -15.57 13.82
N LEU A 248 -6.18 -14.54 13.62
CA LEU A 248 -5.70 -13.66 14.67
C LEU A 248 -6.12 -12.22 14.43
N ILE A 249 -6.58 -11.56 15.49
CA ILE A 249 -6.80 -10.13 15.51
C ILE A 249 -6.42 -9.56 16.88
N ARG A 250 -5.80 -8.38 16.89
CA ARG A 250 -5.50 -7.68 18.14
C ARG A 250 -6.81 -7.20 18.77
N ARG A 251 -6.97 -7.45 20.06
CA ARG A 251 -8.18 -7.04 20.82
C ARG A 251 -8.54 -5.56 20.65
N THR A 252 -7.55 -4.66 20.68
CA THR A 252 -7.79 -3.23 20.49
C THR A 252 -8.28 -2.91 19.08
N THR A 253 -7.74 -3.58 18.07
CA THR A 253 -8.16 -3.43 16.67
C THR A 253 -9.59 -3.92 16.49
N LEU A 254 -9.90 -5.10 17.01
CA LEU A 254 -11.26 -5.64 16.99
C LEU A 254 -12.26 -4.71 17.71
N ALA A 255 -11.89 -4.20 18.89
CA ALA A 255 -12.74 -3.27 19.63
C ALA A 255 -12.98 -1.95 18.88
N THR A 256 -12.01 -1.46 18.10
CA THR A 256 -12.22 -0.29 17.23
C THR A 256 -13.14 -0.60 16.06
N LEU A 257 -13.01 -1.78 15.44
CA LEU A 257 -13.80 -2.18 14.27
C LEU A 257 -15.28 -2.50 14.60
N LEU A 258 -15.59 -2.86 15.84
CA LEU A 258 -16.94 -3.20 16.30
C LEU A 258 -17.72 -1.99 16.87
N ARG A 259 -17.13 -0.80 16.88
CA ARG A 259 -17.79 0.45 17.31
C ARG A 259 -18.53 1.10 16.16
#